data_AF-A0A7J3XXS1-F1
#
_entry.id   AF-A0A7J3XXS1-F1
#
_cell.length_a   1.000
_cell.length_b   1.000
_cell.length_c   1.000
_cell.angle_alpha   90.00
_cell.angle_beta   90.00
_cell.angle_gamma   90.00
#
_symmetry.space_group_name_H-M   'P 1'
#
loop_
_entity.id
_entity.type
_entity.pdbx_description
1 polymer ?
#
loop_
_entity_poly.entity_id
_entity_poly.type
_entity_poly.pdbx_seq_one_letter_code
_entity_poly.pdbx_strand_id
1 'polypeptide(L)'
;MREVGVEEYLDFVSRNRKIVIEDQEIELNPIPITRVEPLKEELTDISTTVWSFPLRGSWATHKGDYRGNWPPQIARALILLYTQVGDLVLDPMAGSGTTCIEAVLLGRNCIAVDINYNAVMLTHHRLYHLIKYLRETGRRADSWYKVYLGDARDLDALESESVDLIATHPPYFNIIKYGDYERVEGDLSRSRNLEEYLGWMRNITREFYRVLKPGGHVGILVGDTRIRKHYVPISHYVLDLLLESGFILREEVVKIQHKMKTTREFWSKMHGRDFLLIYHEKLYVLRKPLPSEDVRKLKYSMRLEF
;
A
#
# COMPACT_ATOMS: atom_id res chain seq x y z
N MET A 1 0.19 3.53 18.84
CA MET A 1 -0.65 4.15 17.78
C MET A 1 -1.87 4.88 18.36
N ARG A 2 -2.44 5.88 17.67
CA ARG A 2 -3.65 6.61 18.11
C ARG A 2 -4.76 6.49 17.08
N GLU A 3 -5.91 5.96 17.49
CA GLU A 3 -7.10 5.92 16.63
C GLU A 3 -7.58 7.35 16.37
N VAL A 4 -7.83 7.66 15.10
CA VAL A 4 -8.40 8.93 14.66
C VAL A 4 -9.83 8.67 14.21
N GLY A 5 -10.80 9.27 14.89
CA GLY A 5 -12.21 9.07 14.62
C GLY A 5 -12.75 9.96 13.49
N VAL A 6 -13.95 9.63 13.01
CA VAL A 6 -14.67 10.46 12.02
C VAL A 6 -14.95 11.86 12.55
N GLU A 7 -15.23 12.02 13.84
CA GLU A 7 -15.49 13.33 14.45
C GLU A 7 -14.26 14.26 14.39
N GLU A 8 -13.06 13.73 14.62
CA GLU A 8 -11.81 14.49 14.49
C GLU A 8 -11.56 14.89 13.03
N TYR A 9 -11.85 13.99 12.08
CA TYR A 9 -11.83 14.31 10.66
C TYR A 9 -12.84 15.41 10.30
N LEU A 10 -14.08 15.34 10.81
CA LEU A 10 -15.12 16.34 10.55
C LEU A 10 -14.73 17.71 11.12
N ASP A 11 -14.16 17.76 12.32
CA ASP A 11 -13.61 18.99 12.89
C ASP A 11 -12.46 19.54 12.03
N PHE A 12 -11.55 18.67 11.58
CA PHE A 12 -10.44 19.05 10.71
C PHE A 12 -10.92 19.71 9.41
N VAL A 13 -11.87 19.09 8.69
CA VAL A 13 -12.36 19.63 7.41
C VAL A 13 -13.27 20.85 7.57
N SER A 14 -13.79 21.11 8.78
CA SER A 14 -14.51 22.35 9.08
C SER A 14 -13.59 23.58 9.06
N ARG A 15 -12.28 23.37 9.31
CA ARG A 15 -11.26 24.44 9.40
C ARG A 15 -10.28 24.41 8.23
N ASN A 16 -10.14 23.28 7.56
CA ASN A 16 -9.15 23.05 6.51
C ASN A 16 -9.84 22.60 5.21
N ARG A 17 -9.61 23.36 4.13
CA ARG A 17 -10.14 23.01 2.78
C ARG A 17 -9.19 22.15 1.96
N LYS A 18 -7.92 22.10 2.37
CA LYS A 18 -6.87 21.35 1.70
C LYS A 18 -5.89 20.80 2.74
N ILE A 19 -5.13 19.80 2.33
CA ILE A 19 -3.97 19.29 3.07
C ILE A 19 -2.71 19.49 2.25
N VAL A 20 -1.58 19.48 2.94
CA VAL A 20 -0.26 19.50 2.31
C VAL A 20 0.50 18.26 2.77
N ILE A 21 0.87 17.40 1.83
CA ILE A 21 1.71 16.24 2.09
C ILE A 21 2.96 16.45 1.27
N GLU A 22 4.07 16.70 1.97
CA GLU A 22 5.35 17.10 1.37
C GLU A 22 5.20 18.35 0.50
N ASP A 23 5.37 18.25 -0.82
CA ASP A 23 5.19 19.35 -1.79
C ASP A 23 3.84 19.32 -2.51
N GLN A 24 2.96 18.37 -2.15
CA GLN A 24 1.67 18.19 -2.80
C GLN A 24 0.53 18.79 -1.97
N GLU A 25 -0.15 19.78 -2.56
CA GLU A 25 -1.43 20.27 -2.04
C GLU A 25 -2.59 19.43 -2.61
N ILE A 26 -3.46 18.95 -1.73
CA ILE A 26 -4.64 18.15 -2.11
C ILE A 26 -5.88 18.81 -1.51
N GLU A 27 -6.81 19.18 -2.38
CA GLU A 27 -8.10 19.76 -1.99
C GLU A 27 -9.03 18.69 -1.40
N LEU A 28 -9.68 19.02 -0.29
CA LEU A 28 -10.66 18.16 0.41
C LEU A 28 -12.10 18.50 0.02
N ASN A 29 -12.31 18.74 -1.28
CA ASN A 29 -13.64 18.99 -1.83
C ASN A 29 -14.49 17.70 -1.85
N PRO A 30 -15.82 17.80 -1.68
CA PRO A 30 -16.70 16.65 -1.84
C PRO A 30 -16.42 15.85 -3.11
N ILE A 31 -16.40 14.52 -2.98
CA ILE A 31 -16.03 13.63 -4.08
C ILE A 31 -17.31 13.14 -4.78
N PRO A 32 -17.57 13.54 -6.04
CA PRO A 32 -18.70 13.02 -6.80
C PRO A 32 -18.41 11.58 -7.23
N ILE A 33 -19.26 10.65 -6.82
CA ILE A 33 -19.15 9.22 -7.16
C ILE A 33 -20.13 8.90 -8.28
N THR A 34 -19.60 8.51 -9.44
CA THR A 34 -20.41 8.13 -10.62
C THR A 34 -20.66 6.63 -10.68
N ARG A 35 -19.75 5.83 -10.14
CA ARG A 35 -19.83 4.36 -10.05
C ARG A 35 -18.93 3.87 -8.93
N VAL A 36 -19.21 2.68 -8.42
CA VAL A 36 -18.41 2.04 -7.35
C VAL A 36 -17.74 0.74 -7.77
N GLU A 37 -18.07 0.22 -8.96
CA GLU A 37 -17.42 -0.96 -9.53
C GLU A 37 -16.48 -0.55 -10.68
N PRO A 38 -15.38 -1.29 -10.88
CA PRO A 38 -14.50 -1.14 -12.04
C PRO A 38 -15.23 -1.51 -13.34
N LEU A 39 -14.79 -0.92 -14.45
CA LEU A 39 -15.17 -1.36 -15.80
C LEU A 39 -14.29 -2.54 -16.21
N LYS A 40 -14.77 -3.38 -17.13
CA LYS A 40 -14.03 -4.54 -17.61
C LYS A 40 -12.68 -4.15 -18.22
N GLU A 41 -12.62 -3.02 -18.92
CA GLU A 41 -11.44 -2.50 -19.60
C GLU A 41 -10.39 -1.91 -18.64
N GLU A 42 -10.76 -1.67 -17.37
CA GLU A 42 -9.84 -1.23 -16.32
C GLU A 42 -9.19 -2.40 -15.58
N LEU A 43 -9.73 -3.62 -15.74
CA LEU A 43 -9.22 -4.83 -15.14
C LEU A 43 -8.20 -5.52 -16.07
N THR A 44 -7.40 -6.40 -15.49
CA THR A 44 -6.41 -7.20 -16.20
C THR A 44 -6.61 -8.68 -15.86
N ASP A 45 -6.00 -9.56 -16.63
CA ASP A 45 -5.96 -10.98 -16.29
C ASP A 45 -5.04 -11.20 -15.08
N ILE A 46 -5.64 -11.52 -13.94
CA ILE A 46 -4.94 -11.78 -12.68
C ILE A 46 -4.56 -13.25 -12.49
N SER A 47 -4.80 -14.12 -13.49
CA SER A 47 -4.41 -15.54 -13.46
C SER A 47 -2.92 -15.77 -13.82
N THR A 48 -2.21 -14.71 -14.22
CA THR A 48 -0.77 -14.75 -14.55
C THR A 48 0.03 -13.84 -13.62
N THR A 49 1.36 -13.96 -13.64
CA THR A 49 2.27 -13.15 -12.82
C THR A 49 2.71 -11.84 -13.50
N VAL A 50 2.09 -11.44 -14.61
CA VAL A 50 2.39 -10.17 -15.27
C VAL A 50 1.13 -9.33 -15.34
N TRP A 51 1.05 -8.29 -14.51
CA TRP A 51 -0.15 -7.46 -14.40
C TRP A 51 0.06 -6.10 -15.06
N SER A 52 -0.91 -5.68 -15.87
CA SER A 52 -0.83 -4.44 -16.63
C SER A 52 -2.14 -3.70 -16.55
N PHE A 53 -2.10 -2.47 -16.02
CA PHE A 53 -3.25 -1.59 -15.87
C PHE A 53 -3.02 -0.26 -16.62
N PRO A 54 -3.21 -0.21 -17.95
CA PRO A 54 -3.00 1.02 -18.73
C PRO A 54 -3.97 2.16 -18.34
N LEU A 55 -5.17 1.78 -17.92
CA LEU A 55 -6.20 2.66 -17.38
C LEU A 55 -6.17 2.57 -15.86
N ARG A 56 -5.78 3.68 -15.20
CA ARG A 56 -5.83 3.74 -13.74
C ARG A 56 -7.29 3.80 -13.30
N GLY A 57 -7.66 2.97 -12.34
CA GLY A 57 -9.00 2.95 -11.79
C GLY A 57 -9.43 4.30 -11.24
N SER A 58 -10.67 4.69 -11.54
CA SER A 58 -11.29 5.95 -11.12
C SER A 58 -12.70 5.78 -10.54
N TRP A 59 -13.06 4.56 -10.13
CA TRP A 59 -14.34 4.29 -9.46
C TRP A 59 -14.29 4.72 -7.99
N ALA A 60 -15.47 4.78 -7.38
CA ALA A 60 -15.68 5.18 -5.99
C ALA A 60 -14.99 6.51 -5.69
N THR A 61 -14.17 6.56 -4.63
CA THR A 61 -13.43 7.75 -4.22
C THR A 61 -11.96 7.71 -4.60
N HIS A 62 -11.55 6.79 -5.48
CA HIS A 62 -10.17 6.68 -5.93
C HIS A 62 -9.78 7.90 -6.77
N LYS A 63 -8.73 8.59 -6.31
CA LYS A 63 -8.10 9.70 -7.05
C LYS A 63 -6.60 9.49 -7.22
N GLY A 64 -6.06 10.02 -8.32
CA GLY A 64 -4.65 9.92 -8.70
C GLY A 64 -3.81 11.12 -8.28
N ASP A 65 -4.33 11.86 -7.32
CA ASP A 65 -3.80 13.10 -6.76
C ASP A 65 -3.00 12.86 -5.48
N TYR A 66 -2.52 11.64 -5.23
CA TYR A 66 -1.59 11.33 -4.14
C TYR A 66 -0.37 10.62 -4.71
N ARG A 67 0.82 11.16 -4.47
CA ARG A 67 2.09 10.53 -4.88
C ARG A 67 2.28 9.20 -4.17
N GLY A 68 2.76 8.19 -4.91
CA GLY A 68 2.94 6.86 -4.35
C GLY A 68 1.64 6.07 -4.15
N ASN A 69 0.50 6.50 -4.72
CA ASN A 69 -0.70 5.66 -4.70
C ASN A 69 -0.61 4.50 -5.72
N TRP A 70 -0.73 3.25 -5.26
CA TRP A 70 -0.83 2.11 -6.18
C TRP A 70 -2.22 2.00 -6.83
N PRO A 71 -2.32 1.41 -8.04
CA PRO A 71 -3.61 1.24 -8.72
C PRO A 71 -4.61 0.46 -7.85
N PRO A 72 -5.87 0.92 -7.73
CA PRO A 72 -6.89 0.23 -6.93
C PRO A 72 -7.16 -1.19 -7.40
N GLN A 73 -6.90 -1.49 -8.68
CA GLN A 73 -6.94 -2.85 -9.21
C GLN A 73 -6.05 -3.83 -8.46
N ILE A 74 -4.88 -3.41 -7.99
CA ILE A 74 -3.93 -4.30 -7.29
C ILE A 74 -4.49 -4.67 -5.92
N ALA A 75 -4.90 -3.67 -5.13
CA ALA A 75 -5.55 -3.91 -3.85
C ALA A 75 -6.80 -4.80 -4.00
N ARG A 76 -7.65 -4.50 -5.00
CA ARG A 76 -8.84 -5.29 -5.30
C ARG A 76 -8.50 -6.75 -5.59
N ALA A 77 -7.50 -7.00 -6.44
CA ALA A 77 -7.08 -8.35 -6.80
C ALA A 77 -6.58 -9.14 -5.59
N LEU A 78 -5.74 -8.53 -4.75
CA LEU A 78 -5.25 -9.16 -3.51
C LEU A 78 -6.41 -9.51 -2.56
N ILE A 79 -7.34 -8.58 -2.34
CA ILE A 79 -8.49 -8.82 -1.46
C ILE A 79 -9.37 -9.95 -2.01
N LEU A 80 -9.68 -9.95 -3.30
CA LEU A 80 -10.50 -11.00 -3.92
C LEU A 80 -9.83 -12.39 -3.89
N LEU A 81 -8.51 -12.45 -4.05
CA LEU A 81 -7.77 -13.72 -4.10
C LEU A 81 -7.53 -14.33 -2.71
N TYR A 82 -7.31 -13.49 -1.69
CA TYR A 82 -6.74 -13.93 -0.42
C TYR A 82 -7.62 -13.66 0.81
N THR A 83 -8.86 -13.20 0.63
CA THR A 83 -9.79 -12.97 1.75
C THR A 83 -11.23 -13.38 1.39
N GLN A 84 -12.05 -13.54 2.42
CA GLN A 84 -13.51 -13.69 2.36
C GLN A 84 -14.21 -12.42 2.84
N VAL A 85 -15.52 -12.32 2.59
CA VAL A 85 -16.36 -11.25 3.14
C VAL A 85 -16.30 -11.29 4.67
N GLY A 86 -16.11 -10.13 5.31
CA GLY A 86 -15.96 -9.99 6.76
C GLY A 86 -14.51 -10.09 7.29
N ASP A 87 -13.56 -10.58 6.49
CA ASP A 87 -12.15 -10.65 6.88
C ASP A 87 -11.55 -9.25 7.11
N LEU A 88 -10.48 -9.20 7.88
CA LEU A 88 -9.75 -7.98 8.21
C LEU A 88 -8.54 -7.76 7.30
N VAL A 89 -8.55 -6.64 6.57
CA VAL A 89 -7.45 -6.16 5.74
C VAL A 89 -6.68 -5.04 6.46
N LEU A 90 -5.36 -5.12 6.48
CA LEU A 90 -4.48 -4.08 7.01
C LEU A 90 -3.72 -3.39 5.88
N ASP A 91 -3.73 -2.06 5.89
CA ASP A 91 -2.74 -1.24 5.17
C ASP A 91 -1.96 -0.40 6.19
N PRO A 92 -0.73 -0.77 6.53
CA PRO A 92 0.03 -0.11 7.58
C PRO A 92 0.75 1.16 7.12
N MET A 93 0.63 1.52 5.83
CA MET A 93 1.18 2.74 5.21
C MET A 93 0.14 3.30 4.22
N ALA A 94 -1.06 3.58 4.73
CA ALA A 94 -2.28 3.70 3.95
C ALA A 94 -2.27 4.87 2.95
N GLY A 95 -1.51 5.93 3.23
CA GLY A 95 -1.42 7.13 2.42
C GLY A 95 -2.78 7.73 2.11
N SER A 96 -3.30 7.42 0.92
CA SER A 96 -4.58 7.93 0.44
C SER A 96 -5.76 6.95 0.55
N GLY A 97 -5.56 5.84 1.25
CA GLY A 97 -6.62 4.92 1.67
C GLY A 97 -7.10 3.93 0.60
N THR A 98 -6.38 3.75 -0.51
CA THR A 98 -6.85 2.94 -1.64
C THR A 98 -7.16 1.48 -1.26
N THR A 99 -6.33 0.85 -0.43
CA THR A 99 -6.59 -0.52 0.06
C THR A 99 -7.88 -0.59 0.87
N CYS A 100 -8.08 0.39 1.76
CA CYS A 100 -9.24 0.44 2.63
C CYS A 100 -10.55 0.71 1.88
N ILE A 101 -10.50 1.57 0.86
CA ILE A 101 -11.62 1.82 -0.06
C ILE A 101 -12.04 0.50 -0.73
N GLU A 102 -11.09 -0.26 -1.28
CA GLU A 102 -11.40 -1.56 -1.90
C GLU A 102 -11.90 -2.60 -0.90
N ALA A 103 -11.33 -2.65 0.31
CA ALA A 103 -11.80 -3.55 1.35
C ALA A 103 -13.28 -3.28 1.69
N VAL A 104 -13.65 -2.01 1.92
CA VAL A 104 -15.03 -1.63 2.20
C VAL A 104 -15.96 -1.96 1.03
N LEU A 105 -15.56 -1.64 -0.21
CA LEU A 105 -16.35 -1.97 -1.41
C LEU A 105 -16.61 -3.47 -1.57
N LEU A 106 -15.65 -4.29 -1.18
CA LEU A 106 -15.71 -5.75 -1.24
C LEU A 106 -16.28 -6.38 0.04
N GLY A 107 -16.75 -5.59 1.02
CA GLY A 107 -17.34 -6.12 2.25
C GLY A 107 -16.33 -6.73 3.23
N ARG A 108 -15.07 -6.29 3.19
CA ARG A 108 -14.03 -6.63 4.19
C ARG A 108 -13.90 -5.49 5.19
N ASN A 109 -13.53 -5.83 6.42
CA ASN A 109 -13.13 -4.86 7.41
C ASN A 109 -11.73 -4.34 7.10
N CYS A 110 -11.41 -3.13 7.55
CA CYS A 110 -10.12 -2.54 7.26
C CYS A 110 -9.53 -1.77 8.43
N ILE A 111 -8.23 -1.94 8.65
CA ILE A 111 -7.41 -1.03 9.45
C ILE A 111 -6.42 -0.33 8.51
N ALA A 112 -6.40 0.99 8.56
CA ALA A 112 -5.44 1.84 7.87
C ALA A 112 -4.53 2.53 8.90
N VAL A 113 -3.22 2.47 8.72
CA VAL A 113 -2.24 3.18 9.56
C VAL A 113 -1.41 4.08 8.66
N ASP A 114 -1.16 5.31 9.10
CA ASP A 114 -0.17 6.17 8.46
C ASP A 114 0.50 7.06 9.51
N ILE A 115 1.79 7.34 9.31
CA ILE A 115 2.57 8.19 10.22
C ILE A 115 2.28 9.68 9.98
N ASN A 116 1.78 10.02 8.79
CA ASN A 116 1.47 11.38 8.40
C ASN A 116 0.00 11.70 8.70
N TYR A 117 -0.22 12.67 9.61
CA TYR A 117 -1.57 13.09 9.99
C TYR A 117 -2.43 13.60 8.82
N ASN A 118 -1.82 14.29 7.85
CA ASN A 118 -2.54 14.74 6.65
C ASN A 118 -2.95 13.56 5.75
N ALA A 119 -2.14 12.49 5.69
CA ALA A 119 -2.52 11.25 4.99
C ALA A 119 -3.67 10.53 5.70
N VAL A 120 -3.65 10.49 7.04
CA VAL A 120 -4.77 10.00 7.86
C VAL A 120 -6.06 10.78 7.57
N MET A 121 -6.00 12.12 7.51
CA MET A 121 -7.15 12.96 7.13
C MET A 121 -7.62 12.69 5.70
N LEU A 122 -6.71 12.49 4.74
CA LEU A 122 -7.06 12.15 3.35
C LEU A 122 -7.76 10.80 3.24
N THR A 123 -7.27 9.80 3.97
CA THR A 123 -7.86 8.47 4.04
C THR A 123 -9.29 8.55 4.60
N HIS A 124 -9.49 9.27 5.71
CA HIS A 124 -10.83 9.54 6.24
C HIS A 124 -11.72 10.27 5.24
N HIS A 125 -11.21 11.30 4.58
CA HIS A 125 -11.98 12.07 3.59
C HIS A 125 -12.59 11.18 2.51
N ARG A 126 -11.77 10.29 1.94
CA ARG A 126 -12.22 9.40 0.86
C ARG A 126 -13.13 8.28 1.36
N LEU A 127 -12.90 7.74 2.55
CA LEU A 127 -13.77 6.72 3.15
C LEU A 127 -15.11 7.31 3.59
N TYR A 128 -15.12 8.51 4.16
CA TYR A 128 -16.32 9.24 4.56
C TYR A 128 -17.25 9.46 3.37
N HIS A 129 -16.73 9.99 2.26
CA HIS A 129 -17.54 10.22 1.05
C HIS A 129 -18.04 8.91 0.42
N LEU A 130 -17.23 7.85 0.44
CA LEU A 130 -17.65 6.53 -0.01
C LEU A 130 -18.83 6.01 0.83
N ILE A 131 -18.69 5.98 2.15
CA ILE A 131 -19.68 5.43 3.07
C ILE A 131 -20.97 6.24 3.03
N LYS A 132 -20.86 7.57 2.96
CA LYS A 132 -22.00 8.46 2.75
C LYS A 132 -22.79 8.05 1.50
N TYR A 133 -22.11 7.89 0.37
CA TYR A 133 -22.75 7.48 -0.89
C TYR A 133 -23.37 6.07 -0.82
N LEU A 134 -22.68 5.10 -0.22
CA LEU A 134 -23.21 3.74 -0.07
C LEU A 134 -24.51 3.74 0.77
N ARG A 135 -24.53 4.50 1.88
CA ARG A 135 -25.73 4.68 2.71
C ARG A 135 -26.88 5.34 1.95
N GLU A 136 -26.60 6.44 1.23
CA GLU A 136 -27.61 7.18 0.46
C GLU A 136 -28.20 6.36 -0.70
N THR A 137 -27.43 5.42 -1.26
CA THR A 137 -27.87 4.54 -2.36
C THR A 137 -28.44 3.20 -1.90
N GLY A 138 -28.58 2.97 -0.59
CA GLY A 138 -29.09 1.71 -0.03
C GLY A 138 -28.14 0.52 -0.21
N ARG A 139 -26.88 0.74 -0.62
CA ARG A 139 -25.84 -0.29 -0.66
C ARG A 139 -25.27 -0.45 0.74
N ARG A 140 -25.63 -1.53 1.43
CA ARG A 140 -25.15 -1.78 2.80
C ARG A 140 -23.67 -2.16 2.77
N ALA A 141 -22.84 -1.36 3.45
CA ALA A 141 -21.50 -1.79 3.83
C ALA A 141 -21.62 -2.53 5.16
N ASP A 142 -21.67 -3.87 5.11
CA ASP A 142 -21.61 -4.71 6.31
C ASP A 142 -20.16 -4.86 6.83
N SER A 143 -19.34 -3.82 6.63
CA SER A 143 -17.95 -3.72 7.03
C SER A 143 -17.69 -2.44 7.82
N TRP A 144 -16.65 -2.49 8.65
CA TRP A 144 -16.14 -1.34 9.39
C TRP A 144 -14.72 -1.01 8.95
N TYR A 145 -14.31 0.23 9.21
CA TYR A 145 -12.93 0.65 9.06
C TYR A 145 -12.45 1.39 10.29
N LYS A 146 -11.15 1.34 10.55
CA LYS A 146 -10.46 2.17 11.53
C LYS A 146 -9.23 2.80 10.89
N VAL A 147 -8.92 4.03 11.29
CA VAL A 147 -7.73 4.74 10.82
C VAL A 147 -6.91 5.17 12.02
N TYR A 148 -5.61 4.88 11.99
CA TYR A 148 -4.68 5.20 13.05
C TYR A 148 -3.61 6.17 12.54
N LEU A 149 -3.30 7.16 13.37
CA LEU A 149 -2.02 7.85 13.31
C LEU A 149 -0.99 6.97 14.02
N GLY A 150 -0.02 6.45 13.28
CA GLY A 150 0.90 5.43 13.80
C GLY A 150 2.07 5.13 12.88
N ASP A 151 3.09 4.48 13.44
CA ASP A 151 4.29 4.06 12.70
C ASP A 151 4.17 2.57 12.37
N ALA A 152 4.37 2.20 11.10
CA ALA A 152 4.31 0.80 10.65
C ALA A 152 5.34 -0.12 11.34
N ARG A 153 6.38 0.45 11.96
CA ARG A 153 7.39 -0.28 12.74
C ARG A 153 6.87 -0.73 14.11
N ASP A 154 5.75 -0.18 14.56
CA ASP A 154 5.12 -0.48 15.85
C ASP A 154 3.58 -0.47 15.73
N LEU A 155 3.01 -1.66 15.50
CA LEU A 155 1.58 -1.88 15.38
C LEU A 155 0.94 -2.27 16.72
N ASP A 156 1.34 -1.60 17.81
CA ASP A 156 0.94 -1.87 19.21
C ASP A 156 -0.58 -2.01 19.46
N ALA A 157 -1.42 -1.26 18.75
CA ALA A 157 -2.87 -1.32 18.88
C ALA A 157 -3.51 -2.54 18.19
N LEU A 158 -2.71 -3.35 17.47
CA LEU A 158 -3.16 -4.61 16.85
C LEU A 158 -2.64 -5.81 17.65
N GLU A 159 -3.57 -6.70 18.00
CA GLU A 159 -3.22 -8.00 18.56
C GLU A 159 -2.44 -8.85 17.56
N SER A 160 -1.59 -9.73 18.07
CA SER A 160 -0.92 -10.73 17.25
C SER A 160 -1.93 -11.64 16.57
N GLU A 161 -1.66 -12.05 15.34
CA GLU A 161 -2.49 -13.00 14.59
C GLU A 161 -3.97 -12.57 14.45
N SER A 162 -4.21 -11.27 14.24
CA SER A 162 -5.55 -10.67 14.16
C SER A 162 -5.98 -10.32 12.73
N VAL A 163 -5.04 -10.21 11.78
CA VAL A 163 -5.28 -9.74 10.40
C VAL A 163 -5.24 -10.90 9.40
N ASP A 164 -6.15 -10.90 8.42
CA ASP A 164 -6.26 -11.93 7.37
C ASP A 164 -5.38 -11.61 6.15
N LEU A 165 -5.32 -10.33 5.77
CA LEU A 165 -4.51 -9.84 4.66
C LEU A 165 -3.82 -8.51 5.01
N ILE A 166 -2.52 -8.42 4.77
CA ILE A 166 -1.80 -7.15 4.72
C ILE A 166 -1.61 -6.79 3.25
N ALA A 167 -2.16 -5.67 2.79
CA ALA A 167 -2.04 -5.22 1.40
C ALA A 167 -1.55 -3.77 1.39
N THR A 168 -0.32 -3.55 0.91
CA THR A 168 0.32 -2.24 1.05
C THR A 168 1.33 -1.93 -0.04
N HIS A 169 1.61 -0.65 -0.18
CA HIS A 169 2.58 -0.08 -1.11
C HIS A 169 3.43 0.96 -0.36
N PRO A 170 4.54 0.53 0.26
CA PRO A 170 5.37 1.39 1.08
C PRO A 170 5.95 2.56 0.27
N PRO A 171 6.22 3.71 0.90
CA PRO A 171 6.99 4.77 0.27
C PRO A 171 8.39 4.24 -0.07
N TYR A 172 8.83 4.56 -1.29
CA TYR A 172 10.10 4.09 -1.83
C TYR A 172 11.28 4.87 -1.28
N PHE A 173 12.41 4.18 -1.08
CA PHE A 173 13.68 4.82 -0.72
C PHE A 173 14.00 5.95 -1.71
N ASN A 174 14.16 7.16 -1.17
CA ASN A 174 14.71 8.33 -1.86
C ASN A 174 13.84 8.88 -3.02
N ILE A 175 12.52 8.65 -3.02
CA ILE A 175 11.64 9.26 -4.04
C ILE A 175 11.27 10.71 -3.72
N ILE A 176 11.39 11.17 -2.47
CA ILE A 176 10.96 12.52 -2.09
C ILE A 176 11.99 13.15 -1.15
N LYS A 177 12.80 14.07 -1.69
CA LYS A 177 13.76 14.89 -0.94
C LYS A 177 13.54 16.37 -1.26
N TYR A 178 12.54 17.01 -0.67
CA TYR A 178 12.42 18.47 -0.73
C TYR A 178 11.81 19.05 0.56
N GLY A 179 12.50 20.01 1.15
CA GLY A 179 11.98 20.93 2.18
C GLY A 179 12.54 20.74 3.60
N ASP A 180 12.92 21.86 4.24
CA ASP A 180 13.33 22.00 5.65
C ASP A 180 12.15 21.86 6.64
N TYR A 181 11.29 20.85 6.45
CA TYR A 181 10.24 20.53 7.42
C TYR A 181 10.77 19.58 8.48
N GLU A 182 10.31 19.73 9.74
CA GLU A 182 10.68 18.87 10.87
C GLU A 182 10.62 17.38 10.48
N ARG A 183 11.69 16.66 10.79
CA ARG A 183 11.79 15.23 10.50
C ARG A 183 10.91 14.47 11.48
N VAL A 184 9.94 13.72 10.97
CA VAL A 184 9.23 12.71 11.74
C VAL A 184 10.09 11.44 11.74
N GLU A 185 10.56 11.03 12.92
CA GLU A 185 11.31 9.78 13.06
C GLU A 185 10.42 8.60 12.64
N GLY A 186 10.93 7.73 11.77
CA GLY A 186 10.18 6.57 11.25
C GLY A 186 9.47 6.78 9.92
N ASP A 187 9.45 8.00 9.39
CA ASP A 187 8.97 8.25 8.04
C ASP A 187 9.93 7.64 7.00
N LEU A 188 9.54 6.48 6.46
CA LEU A 188 10.29 5.73 5.45
C LEU A 188 10.68 6.59 4.23
N SER A 189 9.83 7.56 3.83
CA SER A 189 10.11 8.43 2.67
C SER A 189 11.34 9.33 2.90
N ARG A 190 11.69 9.58 4.16
CA ARG A 190 12.77 10.47 4.61
C ARG A 190 14.04 9.76 5.09
N SER A 191 14.15 8.46 4.86
CA SER A 191 15.37 7.68 5.15
C SER A 191 16.63 8.30 4.53
N ARG A 192 17.74 8.33 5.29
CA ARG A 192 19.00 8.99 4.91
C ARG A 192 19.75 8.20 3.85
N ASN A 193 19.75 6.89 4.00
CA ASN A 193 20.44 5.92 3.14
C ASN A 193 19.64 4.60 3.08
N LEU A 194 20.08 3.69 2.22
CA LEU A 194 19.38 2.44 1.98
C LEU A 194 19.42 1.54 3.22
N GLU A 195 20.51 1.57 3.98
CA GLU A 195 20.71 0.77 5.18
C GLU A 195 19.70 1.13 6.28
N GLU A 196 19.45 2.42 6.51
CA GLU A 196 18.44 2.90 7.46
C GLU A 196 17.03 2.50 6.99
N TYR A 197 16.72 2.67 5.70
CA TYR A 197 15.46 2.22 5.12
C TYR A 197 15.24 0.71 5.35
N LEU A 198 16.24 -0.12 5.05
CA LEU A 198 16.17 -1.57 5.23
C LEU A 198 16.11 -1.96 6.72
N GLY A 199 16.74 -1.20 7.61
CA GLY A 199 16.62 -1.37 9.05
C GLY A 199 15.19 -1.13 9.55
N TRP A 200 14.53 -0.08 9.06
CA TRP A 200 13.13 0.20 9.36
C TRP A 200 12.20 -0.85 8.74
N MET A 201 12.41 -1.21 7.47
CA MET A 201 11.65 -2.27 6.81
C MET A 201 11.77 -3.62 7.54
N ARG A 202 12.92 -3.95 8.11
CA ARG A 202 13.09 -5.17 8.92
C ARG A 202 12.17 -5.19 10.14
N ASN A 203 11.99 -4.05 10.81
CA ASN A 203 11.05 -3.96 11.94
C ASN A 203 9.61 -4.09 11.45
N ILE A 204 9.29 -3.46 10.32
CA ILE A 204 7.97 -3.55 9.68
C ILE A 204 7.64 -5.00 9.29
N THR A 205 8.55 -5.74 8.67
CA THR A 205 8.30 -7.14 8.29
C THR A 205 8.11 -8.06 9.50
N ARG A 206 8.72 -7.73 10.66
CA ARG A 206 8.47 -8.44 11.92
C ARG A 206 7.08 -8.16 12.46
N GLU A 207 6.64 -6.90 12.44
CA GLU A 207 5.28 -6.53 12.81
C GLU A 207 4.25 -7.17 11.88
N PHE A 208 4.52 -7.23 10.58
CA PHE A 208 3.66 -7.93 9.62
C PHE A 208 3.50 -9.40 10.01
N TYR A 209 4.60 -10.08 10.34
CA TYR A 209 4.56 -11.48 10.76
C TYR A 209 3.80 -11.67 12.07
N ARG A 210 3.95 -10.74 13.02
CA ARG A 210 3.27 -10.76 14.31
C ARG A 210 1.76 -10.63 14.15
N VAL A 211 1.27 -9.63 13.43
CA VAL A 211 -0.18 -9.32 13.34
C VAL A 211 -0.93 -10.20 12.36
N LEU A 212 -0.26 -10.78 11.36
CA LEU A 212 -0.91 -11.66 10.39
C LEU A 212 -1.25 -13.02 11.00
N LYS A 213 -2.47 -13.49 10.75
CA LYS A 213 -2.92 -14.84 11.11
C LYS A 213 -2.08 -15.91 10.41
N PRO A 214 -1.86 -17.08 11.03
CA PRO A 214 -1.33 -18.23 10.33
C PRO A 214 -2.18 -18.57 9.08
N GLY A 215 -1.54 -18.80 7.94
CA GLY A 215 -2.21 -18.97 6.65
C GLY A 215 -2.68 -17.68 5.96
N GLY A 216 -2.65 -16.54 6.67
CA GLY A 216 -2.91 -15.22 6.09
C GLY A 216 -1.82 -14.80 5.11
N HIS A 217 -2.11 -13.75 4.32
CA HIS A 217 -1.25 -13.31 3.21
C HIS A 217 -0.75 -11.87 3.40
N VAL A 218 0.44 -11.60 2.88
CA VAL A 218 0.99 -10.25 2.68
C VAL A 218 1.13 -10.04 1.17
N GLY A 219 0.49 -8.99 0.66
CA GLY A 219 0.74 -8.45 -0.67
C GLY A 219 1.43 -7.09 -0.54
N ILE A 220 2.68 -7.01 -0.99
CA ILE A 220 3.48 -5.78 -0.92
C ILE A 220 4.05 -5.41 -2.28
N LEU A 221 3.68 -4.24 -2.80
CA LEU A 221 4.21 -3.72 -4.05
C LEU A 221 5.46 -2.88 -3.77
N VAL A 222 6.58 -3.23 -4.39
CA VAL A 222 7.85 -2.54 -4.23
C VAL A 222 8.49 -2.23 -5.59
N GLY A 223 8.94 -1.00 -5.78
CA GLY A 223 9.62 -0.51 -6.96
C GLY A 223 11.13 -0.42 -6.72
N ASP A 224 11.88 -0.72 -7.77
CA ASP A 224 13.32 -0.56 -7.78
C ASP A 224 13.73 0.82 -8.30
N THR A 225 14.94 1.25 -7.95
CA THR A 225 15.45 2.57 -8.35
C THR A 225 16.82 2.46 -9.01
N ARG A 226 17.37 3.60 -9.42
CA ARG A 226 18.73 3.71 -9.92
C ARG A 226 19.50 4.80 -9.17
N ILE A 227 20.73 4.47 -8.78
CA ILE A 227 21.68 5.43 -8.21
C ILE A 227 22.93 5.41 -9.10
N ARG A 228 23.38 6.58 -9.55
CA ARG A 228 24.55 6.71 -10.45
C ARG A 228 24.49 5.75 -11.65
N LYS A 229 23.33 5.68 -12.32
CA LYS A 229 23.00 4.79 -13.45
C LYS A 229 22.92 3.28 -13.15
N HIS A 230 23.31 2.84 -11.96
CA HIS A 230 23.28 1.43 -11.57
C HIS A 230 21.93 1.07 -10.94
N TYR A 231 21.48 -0.17 -11.16
CA TYR A 231 20.23 -0.67 -10.62
C TYR A 231 20.36 -0.90 -9.11
N VAL A 232 19.37 -0.47 -8.34
CA VAL A 232 19.31 -0.68 -6.89
C VAL A 232 18.08 -1.56 -6.62
N PRO A 233 18.29 -2.85 -6.28
CA PRO A 233 17.23 -3.85 -6.20
C PRO A 233 16.52 -3.82 -4.83
N ILE A 234 15.89 -2.68 -4.49
CA ILE A 234 15.13 -2.50 -3.24
C ILE A 234 14.11 -3.62 -3.04
N SER A 235 13.41 -3.99 -4.11
CA SER A 235 12.41 -5.05 -4.09
C SER A 235 13.00 -6.39 -3.63
N HIS A 236 14.25 -6.72 -3.99
CA HIS A 236 14.87 -7.99 -3.61
C HIS A 236 15.31 -7.96 -2.15
N TYR A 237 15.79 -6.82 -1.65
CA TYR A 237 16.08 -6.66 -0.23
C TYR A 237 14.82 -6.77 0.63
N VAL A 238 13.70 -6.18 0.19
CA VAL A 238 12.43 -6.31 0.92
C VAL A 238 11.91 -7.76 0.89
N LEU A 239 12.05 -8.47 -0.23
CA LEU A 239 11.75 -9.90 -0.28
C LEU A 239 12.58 -10.69 0.74
N ASP A 240 13.90 -10.48 0.78
CA ASP A 240 14.78 -11.17 1.74
C ASP A 240 14.38 -10.89 3.19
N LEU A 241 14.00 -9.64 3.53
CA LEU A 241 13.51 -9.28 4.86
C LEU A 241 12.18 -9.95 5.23
N LEU A 242 11.29 -10.19 4.26
CA LEU A 242 10.05 -10.93 4.48
C LEU A 242 10.34 -12.42 4.70
N LEU A 243 11.23 -13.00 3.87
CA LEU A 243 11.66 -14.40 4.04
C LEU A 243 12.39 -14.60 5.38
N GLU A 244 13.21 -13.65 5.80
CA GLU A 244 13.85 -13.64 7.12
C GLU A 244 12.85 -13.67 8.26
N SER A 245 11.73 -12.94 8.15
CA SER A 245 10.68 -12.95 9.18
C SER A 245 9.92 -14.28 9.26
N GLY A 246 10.17 -15.24 8.37
CA GLY A 246 9.56 -16.57 8.38
C GLY A 246 8.37 -16.72 7.42
N PHE A 247 8.16 -15.76 6.52
CA PHE A 247 7.17 -15.88 5.46
C PHE A 247 7.58 -16.88 4.38
N ILE A 248 6.59 -17.43 3.68
CA ILE A 248 6.78 -18.29 2.50
C ILE A 248 6.37 -17.50 1.26
N LEU A 249 7.27 -17.35 0.29
CA LEU A 249 6.97 -16.72 -0.99
C LEU A 249 5.94 -17.57 -1.75
N ARG A 250 4.82 -16.95 -2.12
CA ARG A 250 3.78 -17.59 -2.90
C ARG A 250 3.85 -17.20 -4.36
N GLU A 251 3.90 -15.90 -4.65
CA GLU A 251 3.99 -15.36 -6.00
C GLU A 251 4.90 -14.13 -6.05
N GLU A 252 5.62 -13.98 -7.16
CA GLU A 252 6.21 -12.71 -7.58
C GLU A 252 5.46 -12.24 -8.83
N VAL A 253 4.79 -11.09 -8.72
CA VAL A 253 4.04 -10.49 -9.82
C VAL A 253 4.78 -9.26 -10.33
N VAL A 254 5.05 -9.22 -11.62
CA VAL A 254 5.61 -8.06 -12.31
C VAL A 254 4.46 -7.15 -12.72
N LYS A 255 4.34 -5.99 -12.06
CA LYS A 255 3.38 -4.96 -12.42
C LYS A 255 3.99 -3.98 -13.41
N ILE A 256 3.42 -3.88 -14.61
CA ILE A 256 3.87 -2.95 -15.65
C ILE A 256 3.50 -1.51 -15.27
N GLN A 257 4.47 -0.61 -15.35
CA GLN A 257 4.25 0.82 -15.11
C GLN A 257 3.80 1.53 -16.40
N HIS A 258 2.71 2.29 -16.26
CA HIS A 258 2.16 3.15 -17.31
C HIS A 258 2.27 4.62 -16.87
N LYS A 259 2.56 5.54 -17.80
CA LYS A 259 2.48 7.01 -17.59
C LYS A 259 3.41 7.61 -16.50
N MET A 260 4.64 7.11 -16.33
CA MET A 260 5.64 7.75 -15.44
C MET A 260 6.07 9.13 -15.97
N LYS A 261 5.43 10.25 -15.57
CA LYS A 261 5.72 11.58 -16.16
C LYS A 261 7.15 12.09 -15.92
N THR A 262 7.64 12.05 -14.68
CA THR A 262 8.93 12.67 -14.29
C THR A 262 10.16 11.90 -14.78
N THR A 263 10.20 10.58 -14.59
CA THR A 263 11.35 9.75 -15.01
C THR A 263 11.37 9.53 -16.53
N ARG A 264 10.19 9.37 -17.16
CA ARG A 264 10.09 9.18 -18.61
C ARG A 264 10.53 10.44 -19.34
N GLU A 265 10.03 11.62 -18.97
CA GLU A 265 10.36 12.84 -19.71
C GLU A 265 11.83 13.25 -19.58
N PHE A 266 12.45 13.09 -18.41
CA PHE A 266 13.85 13.46 -18.23
C PHE A 266 14.79 12.46 -18.91
N TRP A 267 14.61 11.16 -18.63
CA TRP A 267 15.55 10.15 -19.13
C TRP A 267 15.24 9.73 -20.57
N SER A 268 13.98 9.69 -21.02
CA SER A 268 13.69 9.34 -22.42
C SER A 268 14.17 10.39 -23.42
N LYS A 269 14.39 11.63 -22.98
CA LYS A 269 14.96 12.73 -23.78
C LYS A 269 16.49 12.70 -23.83
N MET A 270 17.18 11.92 -22.99
CA MET A 270 18.61 11.68 -23.15
C MET A 270 18.85 10.67 -24.27
N HIS A 271 19.23 11.18 -25.45
CA HIS A 271 19.79 10.38 -26.53
C HIS A 271 21.15 9.79 -26.12
N GLY A 272 21.44 8.55 -26.49
CA GLY A 272 22.75 7.91 -26.23
C GLY A 272 22.95 7.34 -24.82
N ARG A 273 21.88 6.98 -24.09
CA ARG A 273 22.00 6.34 -22.77
C ARG A 273 22.63 4.94 -22.85
N ASP A 274 23.48 4.66 -21.89
CA ASP A 274 24.21 3.40 -21.67
C ASP A 274 23.53 2.46 -20.65
N PHE A 275 22.26 2.72 -20.29
CA PHE A 275 21.51 1.92 -19.33
C PHE A 275 20.00 1.84 -19.66
N LEU A 276 19.32 0.82 -19.12
CA LEU A 276 17.89 0.56 -19.33
C LEU A 276 16.97 1.27 -18.34
N LEU A 277 15.77 1.65 -18.78
CA LEU A 277 14.73 2.18 -17.90
C LEU A 277 13.98 1.06 -17.16
N ILE A 278 13.58 1.34 -15.92
CA ILE A 278 12.73 0.46 -15.13
C ILE A 278 11.27 0.77 -15.49
N TYR A 279 10.55 -0.23 -16.00
CA TYR A 279 9.14 -0.12 -16.43
C TYR A 279 8.22 -1.07 -15.67
N HIS A 280 8.68 -1.53 -14.51
CA HIS A 280 7.91 -2.42 -13.65
C HIS A 280 8.11 -2.08 -12.19
N GLU A 281 7.21 -2.62 -11.38
CA GLU A 281 7.31 -2.77 -9.93
C GLU A 281 7.06 -4.26 -9.64
N LYS A 282 7.53 -4.75 -8.50
CA LYS A 282 7.31 -6.12 -8.08
C LYS A 282 6.29 -6.17 -6.95
N LEU A 283 5.20 -6.88 -7.17
CA LEU A 283 4.28 -7.26 -6.12
C LEU A 283 4.67 -8.63 -5.61
N TYR A 284 5.15 -8.70 -4.38
CA TYR A 284 5.34 -9.98 -3.71
C TYR A 284 4.09 -10.37 -2.96
N VAL A 285 3.66 -11.61 -3.16
CA VAL A 285 2.64 -12.25 -2.34
C VAL A 285 3.32 -13.34 -1.53
N LEU A 286 3.25 -13.21 -0.21
CA LEU A 286 3.75 -14.20 0.72
C LEU A 286 2.65 -14.62 1.69
N ARG A 287 2.83 -15.76 2.33
CA ARG A 287 1.92 -16.23 3.38
C ARG A 287 2.66 -16.64 4.64
N LYS A 288 1.99 -16.50 5.79
CA LYS A 288 2.48 -17.06 7.05
C LYS A 288 2.20 -18.57 7.07
N PRO A 289 3.15 -19.42 7.48
CA PRO A 289 2.90 -20.86 7.61
C PRO A 289 1.77 -21.14 8.59
N LEU A 290 1.06 -22.26 8.40
CA LEU A 290 0.16 -22.77 9.44
C LEU A 290 0.99 -23.38 10.58
N PRO A 291 0.51 -23.38 11.85
CA PRO A 291 1.32 -23.83 12.99
C PRO A 291 1.78 -25.29 12.90
N SER A 292 0.99 -26.14 12.24
CA SER A 292 1.25 -27.57 12.06
C SER A 292 1.75 -27.93 10.65
N GLU A 293 2.15 -26.94 9.84
CA GLU A 293 2.58 -27.17 8.47
C GLU A 293 4.00 -27.74 8.39
N ASP A 294 4.20 -28.80 7.59
CA ASP A 294 5.54 -29.29 7.26
C ASP A 294 6.21 -28.40 6.22
N VAL A 295 6.79 -27.29 6.69
CA VAL A 295 7.45 -26.28 5.85
C VAL A 295 8.70 -26.78 5.12
N ARG A 296 9.23 -27.97 5.46
CA ARG A 296 10.40 -28.55 4.77
C ARG A 296 10.13 -28.81 3.29
N LYS A 297 8.86 -29.07 2.93
CA LYS A 297 8.42 -29.23 1.54
C LYS A 297 8.45 -27.90 0.76
N LEU A 298 8.52 -26.78 1.46
CA LEU A 298 8.47 -25.41 0.92
C LEU A 298 9.79 -24.66 1.12
N LYS A 299 10.86 -25.35 1.57
CA LYS A 299 12.16 -24.73 1.90
C LYS A 299 12.76 -23.86 0.77
N TYR A 300 12.47 -24.17 -0.49
CA TYR A 300 12.96 -23.40 -1.64
C TYR A 300 12.16 -22.12 -1.91
N SER A 301 11.02 -21.95 -1.25
CA SER A 301 10.20 -20.74 -1.26
C SER A 301 10.36 -19.94 0.05
N MET A 302 11.31 -20.33 0.90
CA MET A 302 11.64 -19.70 2.18
C MET A 302 13.09 -19.20 2.15
N ARG A 303 13.52 -18.50 3.20
CA ARG A 303 14.93 -18.14 3.35
C ARG A 303 15.79 -19.41 3.38
N LEU A 304 16.77 -19.48 2.50
CA LEU A 304 17.78 -20.53 2.53
C LEU A 304 18.93 -20.11 3.45
N GLU A 305 19.35 -21.04 4.30
CA GLU A 305 20.57 -20.92 5.10
C GLU A 305 21.63 -21.81 4.42
N PHE A 306 22.61 -21.20 3.78
CA PHE A 306 23.75 -21.89 3.15
C PHE A 306 25.05 -21.16 3.44
#